data_AF-A0A424Y3W4-F1
#
_entry.id   AF-A0A424Y3W4-F1
#
_cell.length_a   1.000
_cell.length_b   1.000
_cell.length_c   1.000
_cell.angle_alpha   90.00
_cell.angle_beta   90.00
_cell.angle_gamma   90.00
#
_symmetry.space_group_name_H-M   'P 1'
#
loop_
_entity.id
_entity.type
_entity.pdbx_description
1 polymer ?
#
loop_
_entity_poly.entity_id
_entity_poly.type
_entity_poly.pdbx_seq_one_letter_code
_entity_poly.pdbx_strand_id
1 'polypeptide(L)'
;MLERLLGRIEAGRFGRGLAGLRLGWQFQCAYRGEDAVRGLVVYQGATKKRFLVEIRYTGRGARASCSCPDWQARRLPCKHVAFLAAYELGFAAECRSRHRSVPRVGAALGRGV
;
A
#
# COMPACT_ATOMS: atom_id res chain seq x y z
N MET A 1 -3.00 12.51 0.74
CA MET A 1 -3.81 11.61 1.60
C MET A 1 -2.99 10.48 2.23
N LEU A 2 -2.06 9.89 1.48
CA LEU A 2 -1.20 8.81 1.95
C LEU A 2 -0.18 9.29 3.00
N GLU A 3 0.28 10.53 2.92
CA GLU A 3 1.19 11.17 3.87
C GLU A 3 0.60 11.17 5.28
N ARG A 4 -0.70 11.52 5.40
CA ARG A 4 -1.45 11.44 6.66
C ARG A 4 -1.64 10.00 7.15
N LEU A 5 -1.69 9.01 6.26
CA LEU A 5 -1.70 7.61 6.66
C LEU A 5 -0.34 7.20 7.20
N LEU A 6 0.75 7.56 6.51
CA LEU A 6 2.12 7.30 6.94
C LEU A 6 2.42 7.91 8.31
N GLY A 7 1.98 9.15 8.57
CA GLY A 7 2.15 9.79 9.89
C GLY A 7 1.42 9.12 11.06
N ARG A 8 0.48 8.20 10.78
CA ARG A 8 -0.21 7.39 11.81
C ARG A 8 0.46 6.04 12.07
N ILE A 9 1.49 5.69 11.29
CA ILE A 9 2.20 4.43 11.43
C ILE A 9 3.31 4.61 12.46
N GLU A 10 3.39 3.67 13.40
CA GLU A 10 4.45 3.63 14.40
C GLU A 10 5.85 3.56 13.75
N ALA A 11 6.82 4.30 14.29
CA ALA A 11 8.09 4.60 13.65
C ALA A 11 8.89 3.35 13.23
N GLY A 12 8.95 2.32 14.07
CA GLY A 12 9.61 1.05 13.76
C GLY A 12 8.93 0.30 12.62
N ARG A 13 7.60 0.34 12.52
CA ARG A 13 6.86 -0.25 11.38
C ARG A 13 7.04 0.55 10.10
N PHE A 14 7.04 1.87 10.21
CA PHE A 14 7.32 2.76 9.10
C PHE A 14 8.72 2.52 8.52
N GLY A 15 9.75 2.52 9.36
CA GLY A 15 11.14 2.24 8.97
C GLY A 15 11.30 0.87 8.29
N ARG A 16 10.62 -0.17 8.80
CA ARG A 16 10.62 -1.49 8.16
C ARG A 16 9.91 -1.52 6.80
N GLY A 17 8.88 -0.71 6.61
CA GLY A 17 8.24 -0.52 5.31
C GLY A 17 9.19 0.11 4.30
N LEU A 18 9.91 1.16 4.70
CA LEU A 18 10.94 1.80 3.87
C LEU A 18 12.11 0.88 3.56
N ALA A 19 12.57 0.08 4.54
CA ALA A 19 13.57 -0.95 4.30
C ALA A 19 13.10 -1.94 3.22
N GLY A 20 11.82 -2.29 3.20
CA GLY A 20 11.22 -3.13 2.15
C GLY A 20 11.39 -2.56 0.73
N LEU A 21 11.25 -1.23 0.56
CA LEU A 21 11.53 -0.57 -0.73
C LEU A 21 12.99 -0.73 -1.15
N ARG A 22 13.93 -0.58 -0.22
CA ARG A 22 15.38 -0.74 -0.51
C ARG A 22 15.77 -2.20 -0.77
N LEU A 23 15.07 -3.14 -0.14
CA LEU A 23 15.27 -4.59 -0.29
C LEU A 23 14.49 -5.20 -1.47
N GLY A 24 13.92 -4.36 -2.35
CA GLY A 24 13.30 -4.82 -3.59
C GLY A 24 11.97 -5.56 -3.40
N TRP A 25 11.25 -5.35 -2.30
CA TRP A 25 9.88 -5.87 -2.17
C TRP A 25 9.03 -5.41 -3.35
N GLN A 26 8.17 -6.29 -3.84
CA GLN A 26 7.35 -6.02 -5.01
C GLN A 26 5.91 -5.75 -4.60
N PHE A 27 5.27 -4.83 -5.30
CA PHE A 27 3.83 -4.62 -5.23
C PHE A 27 3.17 -5.11 -6.52
N GLN A 28 2.39 -6.17 -6.42
CA GLN A 28 1.55 -6.67 -7.51
C GLN A 28 0.19 -5.98 -7.40
N CYS A 29 0.04 -4.89 -8.13
CA CYS A 29 -1.18 -4.09 -8.15
C CYS A 29 -2.33 -4.87 -8.78
N ALA A 30 -3.39 -5.13 -8.01
CA ALA A 30 -4.61 -5.76 -8.50
C ALA A 30 -5.68 -4.71 -8.85
N TYR A 31 -5.72 -3.61 -8.09
CA TYR A 31 -6.64 -2.50 -8.32
C TYR A 31 -5.97 -1.17 -7.99
N ARG A 32 -6.16 -0.17 -8.85
CA ARG A 32 -5.80 1.23 -8.60
C ARG A 32 -6.85 2.14 -9.21
N GLY A 33 -7.57 2.85 -8.36
CA GLY A 33 -8.59 3.82 -8.72
C GLY A 33 -8.52 5.08 -7.86
N GLU A 34 -9.57 5.90 -7.95
CA GLU A 34 -9.69 7.14 -7.17
C GLU A 34 -10.14 6.89 -5.73
N ASP A 35 -10.76 5.74 -5.46
CA ASP A 35 -11.30 5.34 -4.18
C ASP A 35 -10.38 4.38 -3.41
N ALA A 36 -9.50 3.65 -4.10
CA ALA A 36 -8.57 2.73 -3.44
C ALA A 36 -7.36 2.34 -4.29
N VAL A 37 -6.36 1.80 -3.60
CA VAL A 37 -5.30 0.95 -4.17
C VAL A 37 -5.29 -0.38 -3.42
N ARG A 38 -5.19 -1.50 -4.15
CA ARG A 38 -5.18 -2.85 -3.59
C ARG A 38 -4.27 -3.77 -4.38
N GLY A 39 -3.58 -4.66 -3.68
CA GLY A 39 -2.73 -5.66 -4.33
C GLY A 39 -1.97 -6.52 -3.33
N LEU A 40 -1.04 -7.30 -3.84
CA LEU A 40 -0.17 -8.15 -3.03
C LEU A 40 1.18 -7.48 -2.82
N VAL A 41 1.60 -7.37 -1.56
CA VAL A 41 2.99 -7.07 -1.20
C VAL A 41 3.76 -8.38 -1.11
N VAL A 42 4.80 -8.53 -1.92
CA VAL A 42 5.59 -9.75 -2.07
C VAL A 42 7.02 -9.49 -1.62
N TYR A 43 7.50 -10.33 -0.71
CA TYR A 43 8.87 -10.26 -0.20
C TYR A 43 9.83 -10.90 -1.20
N GLN A 44 11.03 -10.33 -1.32
CA GLN A 44 12.14 -11.03 -1.96
C GLN A 44 12.86 -11.93 -0.93
N GLY A 45 13.15 -13.16 -1.33
CA GLY A 45 13.82 -14.16 -0.50
C GLY A 45 13.24 -15.58 -0.64
N ALA A 46 13.88 -16.55 0.02
CA ALA A 46 13.56 -17.98 -0.07
C ALA A 46 12.12 -18.32 0.34
N THR A 47 11.54 -17.57 1.29
CA THR A 47 10.12 -17.66 1.62
C THR A 47 9.37 -16.55 0.89
N LYS A 48 8.69 -16.90 -0.22
CA LYS A 48 7.81 -16.00 -0.99
C LYS A 48 6.53 -15.65 -0.21
N LYS A 49 6.67 -14.93 0.90
CA LYS A 49 5.53 -14.43 1.68
C LYS A 49 4.83 -13.33 0.89
N ARG A 50 3.52 -13.47 0.75
CA ARG A 50 2.64 -12.51 0.07
C ARG A 50 1.50 -12.11 0.99
N PHE A 51 1.25 -10.81 1.09
CA PHE A 51 0.17 -10.27 1.89
C PHE A 51 -0.71 -9.36 1.04
N LEU A 52 -2.03 -9.56 1.12
CA LEU A 52 -2.98 -8.65 0.52
C LEU A 52 -3.00 -7.36 1.35
N VAL A 53 -2.86 -6.23 0.67
CA VAL A 53 -2.90 -4.91 1.27
C VAL A 53 -3.87 -4.05 0.46
N GLU A 54 -4.70 -3.29 1.16
CA GLU A 54 -5.62 -2.34 0.57
C GLU A 54 -5.50 -1.02 1.32
N ILE A 55 -5.49 0.09 0.58
CA ILE A 55 -5.64 1.44 1.12
C ILE A 55 -6.83 2.06 0.40
N ARG A 56 -7.89 2.34 1.15
CA ARG A 56 -9.07 3.06 0.66
C ARG A 56 -8.96 4.54 0.99
N TYR A 57 -9.18 5.37 -0.01
CA TYR A 57 -9.31 6.81 0.12
C TYR A 57 -10.72 7.14 0.60
N THR A 58 -10.80 8.05 1.56
CA THR A 58 -12.03 8.52 2.17
C THR A 58 -12.01 10.04 2.14
N GLY A 59 -13.16 10.71 2.13
CA GLY A 59 -13.19 12.19 2.13
C GLY A 59 -12.43 12.85 3.29
N ARG A 60 -12.09 12.12 4.36
CA ARG A 60 -11.33 12.61 5.53
C ARG A 60 -9.88 12.10 5.62
N GLY A 61 -9.41 11.27 4.67
CA GLY A 61 -8.07 10.67 4.72
C GLY A 61 -8.03 9.29 4.08
N ALA A 62 -7.16 8.40 4.55
CA ALA A 62 -7.09 7.02 4.05
C ALA A 62 -7.25 6.00 5.18
N ARG A 63 -7.91 4.88 4.89
CA ARG A 63 -8.00 3.70 5.76
C ARG A 63 -7.29 2.54 5.10
N ALA A 64 -6.52 1.79 5.86
CA ALA A 64 -5.79 0.64 5.34
C ALA A 64 -6.34 -0.67 5.88
N SER A 65 -6.06 -1.77 5.19
CA SER A 65 -6.22 -3.13 5.68
C SER A 65 -5.08 -4.01 5.16
N CYS A 66 -4.73 -5.07 5.90
CA CYS A 66 -3.69 -5.99 5.50
C CYS A 66 -4.00 -7.42 5.97
N SER A 67 -3.66 -8.43 5.16
CA SER A 67 -3.84 -9.84 5.52
C SER A 67 -2.73 -10.42 6.40
N CYS A 68 -1.75 -9.61 6.84
CA CYS A 68 -0.64 -10.12 7.64
C CYS A 68 -1.04 -10.35 9.12
N PRO A 69 -0.35 -11.26 9.84
CA PRO A 69 -0.64 -11.53 11.25
C PRO A 69 -0.57 -10.29 12.17
N ASP A 70 0.39 -9.36 11.95
CA ASP A 70 0.50 -8.12 12.76
C ASP A 70 -0.76 -7.25 12.65
N TRP A 71 -1.38 -7.22 11.46
CA TRP A 71 -2.65 -6.52 11.26
C TRP A 71 -3.82 -7.27 11.91
N GLN A 72 -3.90 -8.58 11.72
CA GLN A 72 -4.98 -9.40 12.29
C GLN A 72 -5.02 -9.30 13.82
N ALA A 73 -3.84 -9.30 14.46
CA ALA A 73 -3.70 -9.21 15.90
C ALA A 73 -3.99 -7.80 16.44
N ARG A 74 -3.51 -6.73 15.78
CA ARG A 74 -3.51 -5.38 16.36
C ARG A 74 -4.54 -4.42 15.74
N ARG A 75 -5.02 -4.72 14.53
CA ARG A 75 -5.90 -3.84 13.73
C ARG A 75 -5.34 -2.42 13.53
N LEU A 76 -4.02 -2.31 13.51
CA LEU A 76 -3.27 -1.06 13.29
C LEU A 76 -2.39 -1.16 12.04
N PRO A 77 -2.08 -0.04 11.35
CA PRO A 77 -1.21 -0.03 10.19
C PRO A 77 0.12 -0.76 10.44
N CYS A 78 0.36 -1.79 9.63
CA CYS A 78 1.57 -2.60 9.70
C CYS A 78 2.64 -2.09 8.72
N LYS A 79 3.83 -2.69 8.75
CA LYS A 79 4.92 -2.38 7.81
C LYS A 79 4.54 -2.53 6.32
N HIS A 80 3.60 -3.43 5.99
CA HIS A 80 3.16 -3.60 4.60
C HIS A 80 2.29 -2.42 4.12
N VAL A 81 1.50 -1.83 5.03
CA VAL A 81 0.75 -0.61 4.74
C VAL A 81 1.71 0.56 4.53
N ALA A 82 2.74 0.67 5.38
CA ALA A 82 3.79 1.68 5.21
C ALA A 82 4.49 1.54 3.85
N PHE A 83 4.90 0.31 3.51
CA PHE A 83 5.49 0.00 2.22
C PHE A 83 4.58 0.41 1.06
N LEU A 84 3.32 -0.02 1.04
CA LEU A 84 2.40 0.30 -0.06
C LEU A 84 2.13 1.81 -0.17
N ALA A 85 1.90 2.50 0.96
CA ALA A 85 1.66 3.93 0.95
C ALA A 85 2.88 4.71 0.43
N ALA A 86 4.10 4.33 0.84
CA ALA A 86 5.32 4.95 0.35
C ALA A 86 5.59 4.62 -1.13
N TYR A 87 5.35 3.36 -1.54
CA TYR A 87 5.45 2.92 -2.92
C TYR A 87 4.53 3.74 -3.83
N GLU A 88 3.26 3.93 -3.45
CA GLU A 88 2.32 4.70 -4.26
C GLU A 88 2.65 6.18 -4.34
N LEU A 89 3.13 6.78 -3.24
CA LEU A 89 3.60 8.16 -3.29
C LEU A 89 4.76 8.31 -4.28
N GLY A 90 5.72 7.37 -4.26
CA GLY A 90 6.83 7.33 -5.20
C GLY A 90 6.38 7.11 -6.64
N PHE A 91 5.51 6.13 -6.89
CA PHE A 91 4.97 5.83 -8.21
C PHE A 91 4.19 7.00 -8.79
N ALA A 92 3.33 7.65 -8.00
CA ALA A 92 2.60 8.83 -8.44
C ALA A 92 3.55 10.01 -8.72
N ALA A 93 4.61 10.19 -7.94
CA ALA A 93 5.63 11.20 -8.20
C ALA A 93 6.40 10.93 -9.49
N GLU A 94 6.81 9.68 -9.74
CA GLU A 94 7.45 9.26 -10.98
C GLU A 94 6.58 9.55 -12.21
N CYS A 95 5.29 9.22 -12.16
CA CYS A 95 4.35 9.53 -13.24
C CYS A 95 4.31 11.04 -13.53
N ARG A 96 4.17 11.88 -12.48
CA ARG A 96 4.13 13.34 -12.63
C ARG A 96 5.43 13.90 -13.21
N SER A 97 6.59 13.42 -12.75
CA SER A 97 7.89 13.84 -13.28
C SER A 97 8.09 13.47 -14.75
N ARG A 98 7.36 12.46 -15.25
CA ARG A 98 7.33 12.08 -16.66
C ARG A 98 6.17 12.69 -17.44
N HIS A 99 5.45 13.65 -16.85
CA HIS A 99 4.24 14.26 -17.43
C HIS A 99 3.17 13.24 -17.82
N ARG A 100 3.01 12.18 -17.03
CA ARG A 100 2.00 11.14 -17.22
C ARG A 100 1.01 11.13 -16.06
N SER A 101 -0.23 10.76 -16.35
CA SER A 101 -1.22 10.42 -15.34
C SER A 101 -0.91 9.07 -14.71
N VAL A 102 -1.37 8.89 -13.46
CA VAL A 102 -1.26 7.60 -12.78
C VAL A 102 -2.23 6.62 -13.45
N PRO A 103 -1.76 5.48 -13.99
CA PRO A 103 -2.63 4.53 -14.68
C PRO A 103 -3.60 3.87 -13.69
N ARG A 104 -4.88 3.82 -14.10
CA ARG A 104 -5.90 3.02 -13.41
C ARG A 104 -5.71 1.54 -13.76
N VAL A 105 -5.90 0.66 -12.77
CA VAL A 105 -5.70 -0.78 -12.91
C VAL A 105 -6.91 -1.52 -12.36
N GLY A 106 -7.43 -2.49 -13.11
CA GLY A 106 -8.55 -3.34 -12.70
C GLY A 106 -9.91 -2.63 -12.73
N ALA A 107 -10.99 -3.41 -12.73
CA ALA A 107 -12.33 -2.89 -12.49
C ALA A 107 -12.52 -2.63 -10.99
N ALA A 108 -13.28 -1.59 -10.63
CA ALA A 108 -13.71 -1.40 -9.25
C ALA A 108 -14.45 -2.66 -8.82
N LEU A 109 -13.97 -3.34 -7.77
CA LEU A 109 -14.73 -4.42 -7.17
C LEU A 109 -15.98 -3.77 -6.57
N GLY A 110 -17.09 -3.87 -7.31
CA GLY A 110 -18.40 -3.44 -6.84
C GLY A 110 -18.60 -3.95 -5.42
N ARG A 111 -19.10 -3.07 -4.54
CA ARG A 111 -19.59 -3.47 -3.24
C ARG A 111 -20.60 -4.59 -3.51
N GLY A 112 -20.25 -5.84 -3.17
CA GLY A 112 -21.22 -6.89 -3.06
C GLY A 112 -22.31 -6.40 -2.12
N VAL A 113 -23.53 -6.39 -2.63
CA VAL A 113 -24.78 -6.11 -1.92
C VAL A 113 -24.87 -6.94 -0.65
#